data_AF-A0A3D4CEE2-F1
#
_entry.id   AF-A0A3D4CEE2-F1
#
_cell.length_a   1.000
_cell.length_b   1.000
_cell.length_c   1.000
_cell.angle_alpha   90.00
_cell.angle_beta   90.00
_cell.angle_gamma   90.00
#
_symmetry.space_group_name_H-M   'P 1'
#
loop_
_entity.id
_entity.type
_entity.pdbx_description
1 polymer ?
#
loop_
_entity_poly.entity_id
_entity_poly.type
_entity_poly.pdbx_seq_one_letter_code
_entity_poly.pdbx_strand_id
1 'polypeptide(L)'
;MKKIISVAVALCIAITSLFTSVYAMADSKVTSGDIKKKLNDTAIYLLSEKKADFDVENVKSLVSYINAGIDVNDYKDEFTKSVKENLDSNSGKIIAVVGYDENNNWAPIKGESAGVYANVITALDYFGFDVKNYEGINLVENFKNVKLNKDHENQYLFSSIFAVAEKYGLADTLKTAQNFLLNNFYEFGTGSTYYTSTDSDAQLVVALAPYSNKYKSVIDDTLNCMESYKADGGYLYNLDKVYNYNTGELEDPVISGNSTGLALAAYSAMNDFDKAQKIYNEIVNSFECKDVKGAYAYTAGGDENALATADVFTGLTKFYEALKIKETKDALTTTTTTAPANNITTTTTTSTSQAAVAKIKAPKKTSIKKVKGAKKAISVTWKKVSGVKGYQVQVATNKKFKKNKKTVTIKKQKTTKTTVKKLKAKKKYYVRIRTYKIANGKKVYSSWSKVKSVKTK
;
A
#
# COMPACT_ATOMS: atom_id res chain seq x y z
N MET A 1 -28.95 -33.40 -50.45
CA MET A 1 -29.14 -32.25 -49.52
C MET A 1 -28.47 -32.45 -48.16
N LYS A 2 -27.19 -32.88 -48.09
CA LYS A 2 -26.46 -33.03 -46.80
C LYS A 2 -25.04 -32.42 -46.79
N LYS A 3 -24.64 -31.70 -47.85
CA LYS A 3 -23.30 -31.08 -47.94
C LYS A 3 -23.30 -29.53 -47.95
N ILE A 4 -24.46 -28.87 -47.86
CA ILE A 4 -24.54 -27.39 -47.91
C ILE A 4 -24.75 -26.77 -46.52
N ILE A 5 -25.16 -27.53 -45.51
CA ILE A 5 -25.41 -27.01 -44.14
C ILE A 5 -24.10 -26.87 -43.33
N SER A 6 -23.02 -27.55 -43.72
CA SER A 6 -21.74 -27.51 -43.00
C SER A 6 -20.94 -26.22 -43.21
N VAL A 7 -21.14 -25.51 -44.33
CA VAL A 7 -20.33 -24.32 -44.66
C VAL A 7 -20.96 -23.06 -44.05
N ALA A 8 -22.28 -22.97 -43.96
CA ALA A 8 -22.96 -21.83 -43.34
C ALA A 8 -22.76 -21.77 -41.81
N VAL A 9 -22.72 -22.93 -41.13
CA VAL A 9 -22.46 -22.99 -39.68
C VAL A 9 -20.98 -22.71 -39.36
N ALA A 10 -20.05 -23.17 -40.20
CA ALA A 10 -18.63 -22.85 -40.05
C ALA A 10 -18.34 -21.35 -40.30
N LEU A 11 -19.04 -20.72 -41.25
CA LEU A 11 -18.89 -19.28 -41.52
C LEU A 11 -19.54 -18.41 -40.42
N CYS A 12 -20.66 -18.85 -39.82
CA CYS A 12 -21.24 -18.16 -38.67
C CYS A 12 -20.36 -18.26 -37.41
N ILE A 13 -19.70 -19.38 -37.18
CA ILE A 13 -18.75 -19.53 -36.05
C ILE A 13 -17.49 -18.68 -36.29
N ALA A 14 -16.97 -18.66 -37.53
CA ALA A 14 -15.81 -17.83 -37.90
C ALA A 14 -16.10 -16.32 -37.81
N ILE A 15 -17.33 -15.88 -38.15
CA ILE A 15 -17.72 -14.47 -38.06
C ILE A 15 -18.02 -14.08 -36.61
N THR A 16 -18.57 -14.96 -35.77
CA THR A 16 -18.69 -14.66 -34.32
C THR A 16 -17.33 -14.63 -33.60
N SER A 17 -16.33 -15.40 -34.04
CA SER A 17 -14.96 -15.31 -33.52
C SER A 17 -14.19 -14.07 -33.99
N LEU A 18 -14.62 -13.44 -35.09
CA LEU A 18 -14.06 -12.18 -35.60
C LEU A 18 -14.77 -10.93 -35.04
N PHE A 19 -15.95 -11.07 -34.43
CA PHE A 19 -16.62 -9.97 -33.71
C PHE A 19 -16.40 -9.99 -32.19
N THR A 20 -15.85 -11.08 -31.62
CA THR A 20 -15.30 -11.07 -30.26
C THR A 20 -13.90 -10.46 -30.18
N SER A 21 -13.19 -10.31 -31.30
CA SER A 21 -11.85 -9.70 -31.34
C SER A 21 -11.84 -8.20 -31.65
N VAL A 22 -12.99 -7.59 -31.95
CA VAL A 22 -13.09 -6.14 -32.30
C VAL A 22 -13.97 -5.34 -31.33
N TYR A 23 -14.51 -5.98 -30.28
CA TYR A 23 -15.22 -5.30 -29.19
C TYR A 23 -14.70 -5.69 -27.80
N ALA A 24 -13.39 -5.56 -27.57
CA ALA A 24 -12.78 -5.18 -26.27
C ALA A 24 -11.24 -5.15 -26.37
N MET A 25 -10.66 -4.23 -27.14
CA MET A 25 -9.39 -3.60 -26.73
C MET A 25 -9.73 -2.60 -25.60
N ALA A 26 -10.33 -3.12 -24.53
CA ALA A 26 -10.34 -2.46 -23.24
C ALA A 26 -9.05 -2.95 -22.58
N ASP A 27 -8.13 -2.04 -22.23
CA ASP A 27 -6.88 -2.33 -21.50
C ASP A 27 -7.03 -3.58 -20.64
N SER A 28 -6.48 -4.72 -21.08
CA SER A 28 -6.56 -5.95 -20.32
C SER A 28 -5.75 -5.74 -19.04
N LYS A 29 -6.44 -5.50 -17.93
CA LYS A 29 -5.80 -5.32 -16.62
C LYS A 29 -4.97 -6.55 -16.31
N VAL A 30 -3.73 -6.33 -15.87
CA VAL A 30 -2.78 -7.41 -15.57
C VAL A 30 -3.25 -8.22 -14.36
N THR A 31 -3.01 -9.53 -14.38
CA THR A 31 -3.40 -10.44 -13.29
C THR A 31 -2.24 -10.70 -12.34
N SER A 32 -2.52 -11.23 -11.15
CA SER A 32 -1.47 -11.65 -10.21
C SER A 32 -0.57 -12.74 -10.80
N GLY A 33 -1.11 -13.62 -11.67
CA GLY A 33 -0.35 -14.64 -12.37
C GLY A 33 0.70 -14.05 -13.32
N ASP A 34 0.33 -13.01 -14.08
CA ASP A 34 1.24 -12.31 -14.99
C ASP A 34 2.38 -11.64 -14.20
N ILE A 35 2.06 -10.97 -13.08
CA ILE A 35 3.07 -10.35 -12.23
C ILE A 35 3.97 -11.40 -11.59
N LYS A 36 3.45 -12.57 -11.17
CA LYS A 36 4.28 -13.64 -10.60
C LYS A 36 5.29 -14.18 -11.62
N LYS A 37 4.92 -14.28 -12.89
CA LYS A 37 5.88 -14.65 -13.95
C LYS A 37 7.00 -13.62 -14.08
N LYS A 38 6.67 -12.32 -14.10
CA LYS A 38 7.67 -11.25 -14.11
C LYS A 38 8.57 -11.28 -12.88
N LEU A 39 8.01 -11.46 -11.69
CA LEU A 39 8.79 -11.59 -10.45
C LEU A 39 9.81 -12.72 -10.54
N ASN A 40 9.44 -13.89 -11.05
CA ASN A 40 10.37 -14.99 -11.20
C ASN A 40 11.48 -14.66 -12.21
N ASP A 41 11.14 -14.07 -13.37
CA ASP A 41 12.11 -13.64 -14.37
C ASP A 41 13.10 -12.60 -13.79
N THR A 42 12.59 -11.62 -13.03
CA THR A 42 13.39 -10.59 -12.37
C THR A 42 14.27 -11.13 -11.24
N ALA A 43 13.76 -12.08 -10.44
CA ALA A 43 14.55 -12.72 -9.41
C ALA A 43 15.74 -13.48 -9.99
N ILE A 44 15.55 -14.20 -11.11
CA ILE A 44 16.63 -14.90 -11.81
C ILE A 44 17.74 -13.93 -12.21
N TYR A 45 17.38 -12.80 -12.82
CA TYR A 45 18.36 -11.77 -13.20
C TYR A 45 19.11 -11.19 -11.98
N LEU A 46 18.39 -10.80 -10.91
CA LEU A 46 19.06 -10.22 -9.74
C LEU A 46 19.99 -11.22 -9.03
N LEU A 47 19.61 -12.50 -8.99
CA LEU A 47 20.45 -13.55 -8.44
C LEU A 47 21.66 -13.86 -9.32
N SER A 48 21.60 -13.64 -10.64
CA SER A 48 22.77 -13.78 -11.53
C SER A 48 23.73 -12.60 -11.41
N GLU A 49 23.26 -11.40 -11.07
CA GLU A 49 24.10 -10.20 -10.88
C GLU A 49 24.80 -10.13 -9.52
N LYS A 50 24.46 -11.04 -8.60
CA LYS A 50 24.97 -11.05 -7.23
C LYS A 50 26.47 -11.37 -7.19
N LYS A 51 27.24 -10.53 -6.50
CA LYS A 51 28.71 -10.65 -6.39
C LYS A 51 29.21 -11.51 -5.21
N ALA A 52 28.39 -11.69 -4.19
CA ALA A 52 28.73 -12.42 -2.96
C ALA A 52 27.47 -13.06 -2.36
N ASP A 53 27.61 -14.06 -1.49
CA ASP A 53 26.47 -14.68 -0.80
C ASP A 53 25.73 -13.74 0.15
N PHE A 54 24.55 -14.19 0.59
CA PHE A 54 23.75 -13.41 1.52
C PHE A 54 24.33 -13.55 2.93
N ASP A 55 24.49 -12.42 3.60
CA ASP A 55 25.07 -12.30 4.93
C ASP A 55 24.24 -11.33 5.79
N VAL A 56 24.71 -11.05 7.01
CA VAL A 56 24.06 -10.07 7.91
C VAL A 56 24.01 -8.66 7.31
N GLU A 57 25.00 -8.26 6.51
CA GLU A 57 25.13 -6.90 5.96
C GLU A 57 24.13 -6.66 4.82
N ASN A 58 23.84 -7.68 4.01
CA ASN A 58 22.98 -7.59 2.84
C ASN A 58 21.62 -8.31 2.99
N VAL A 59 21.28 -8.77 4.20
CA VAL A 59 20.09 -9.58 4.50
C VAL A 59 18.76 -8.99 4.00
N LYS A 60 18.65 -7.67 3.86
CA LYS A 60 17.47 -6.99 3.27
C LYS A 60 17.17 -7.54 1.88
N SER A 61 18.20 -7.79 1.08
CA SER A 61 18.06 -8.34 -0.28
C SER A 61 17.50 -9.76 -0.22
N LEU A 62 18.04 -10.63 0.63
CA LEU A 62 17.51 -11.99 0.85
C LEU A 62 16.02 -11.95 1.24
N VAL A 63 15.65 -11.09 2.18
CA VAL A 63 14.26 -10.93 2.65
C VAL A 63 13.34 -10.39 1.55
N SER A 64 13.84 -9.61 0.59
CA SER A 64 13.04 -9.18 -0.56
C SER A 64 12.55 -10.35 -1.42
N TYR A 65 13.40 -11.35 -1.66
CA TYR A 65 13.04 -12.58 -2.38
C TYR A 65 12.06 -13.44 -1.59
N ILE A 66 12.28 -13.58 -0.29
CA ILE A 66 11.36 -14.30 0.62
C ILE A 66 9.96 -13.66 0.56
N ASN A 67 9.88 -12.34 0.66
CA ASN A 67 8.61 -11.60 0.60
C ASN A 67 7.93 -11.73 -0.77
N ALA A 68 8.70 -11.83 -1.86
CA ALA A 68 8.20 -12.11 -3.20
C ALA A 68 7.75 -13.57 -3.42
N GLY A 69 7.94 -14.43 -2.41
CA GLY A 69 7.67 -15.87 -2.48
C GLY A 69 8.56 -16.55 -3.52
N ILE A 70 9.82 -16.13 -3.61
CA ILE A 70 10.88 -16.82 -4.36
C ILE A 70 11.51 -17.85 -3.42
N ASP A 71 11.80 -19.03 -3.94
CA ASP A 71 12.54 -20.05 -3.20
C ASP A 71 14.01 -19.64 -3.10
N VAL A 72 14.52 -19.56 -1.88
CA VAL A 72 15.90 -19.14 -1.58
C VAL A 72 16.61 -20.16 -0.67
N ASN A 73 16.12 -21.40 -0.61
CA ASN A 73 16.70 -22.45 0.24
C ASN A 73 18.16 -22.75 -0.05
N ASP A 74 18.62 -22.55 -1.30
CA ASP A 74 20.02 -22.74 -1.69
C ASP A 74 20.98 -21.80 -0.94
N TYR A 75 20.49 -20.69 -0.36
CA TYR A 75 21.30 -19.71 0.37
C TYR A 75 21.27 -19.91 1.89
N LYS A 76 20.59 -20.96 2.39
CA LYS A 76 20.40 -21.20 3.82
C LYS A 76 21.73 -21.35 4.57
N ASP A 77 22.64 -22.16 4.05
CA ASP A 77 23.84 -22.57 4.78
C ASP A 77 24.83 -21.41 4.96
N GLU A 78 25.15 -20.68 3.88
CA GLU A 78 26.06 -19.52 3.97
C GLU A 78 25.45 -18.38 4.79
N PHE A 79 24.14 -18.11 4.65
CA PHE A 79 23.49 -17.08 5.45
C PHE A 79 23.52 -17.42 6.95
N THR A 80 23.16 -18.66 7.32
CA THR A 80 23.12 -19.07 8.74
C THR A 80 24.51 -19.10 9.38
N LYS A 81 25.52 -19.55 8.62
CA LYS A 81 26.92 -19.44 9.00
C LYS A 81 27.33 -17.99 9.24
N SER A 82 27.00 -17.07 8.33
CA SER A 82 27.27 -15.64 8.52
C SER A 82 26.63 -15.08 9.79
N VAL A 83 25.36 -15.43 10.06
CA VAL A 83 24.67 -14.99 11.28
C VAL A 83 25.37 -15.54 12.53
N LYS A 84 25.79 -16.81 12.51
CA LYS A 84 26.52 -17.42 13.62
C LYS A 84 27.85 -16.70 13.87
N GLU A 85 28.67 -16.51 12.84
CA GLU A 85 29.97 -15.81 12.94
C GLU A 85 29.80 -14.38 13.47
N ASN A 86 28.73 -13.69 13.04
CA ASN A 86 28.38 -12.38 13.55
C ASN A 86 28.04 -12.41 15.05
N LEU A 87 27.18 -13.33 15.49
CA LEU A 87 26.81 -13.46 16.90
C LEU A 87 28.01 -13.81 17.79
N ASP A 88 28.83 -14.78 17.35
CA ASP A 88 30.02 -15.24 18.08
C ASP A 88 31.03 -14.09 18.24
N SER A 89 31.21 -13.27 17.20
CA SER A 89 32.13 -12.12 17.23
C SER A 89 31.63 -10.95 18.08
N ASN A 90 30.32 -10.88 18.37
CA ASN A 90 29.67 -9.70 18.94
C ASN A 90 28.93 -9.98 20.25
N SER A 91 29.39 -10.96 21.03
CA SER A 91 28.80 -11.31 22.34
C SER A 91 27.30 -11.61 22.25
N GLY A 92 26.90 -12.34 21.21
CA GLY A 92 25.51 -12.75 20.97
C GLY A 92 24.60 -11.65 20.43
N LYS A 93 25.16 -10.54 19.94
CA LYS A 93 24.40 -9.45 19.30
C LYS A 93 24.60 -9.44 17.80
N ILE A 94 23.60 -8.96 17.06
CA ILE A 94 23.74 -8.67 15.64
C ILE A 94 24.31 -7.28 15.47
N ILE A 95 25.51 -7.20 14.88
CA ILE A 95 26.21 -5.96 14.58
C ILE A 95 26.44 -5.89 13.08
N ALA A 96 26.01 -4.79 12.45
CA ALA A 96 26.16 -4.55 11.02
C ALA A 96 26.68 -3.13 10.78
N VAL A 97 27.04 -2.84 9.54
CA VAL A 97 27.29 -1.46 9.10
C VAL A 97 25.96 -0.70 9.08
N VAL A 98 25.88 0.34 9.90
CA VAL A 98 24.67 1.14 10.10
C VAL A 98 24.79 2.57 9.59
N GLY A 99 26.00 2.99 9.19
CA GLY A 99 26.27 4.31 8.62
C GLY A 99 27.74 4.44 8.20
N TYR A 100 28.11 5.65 7.77
CA TYR A 100 29.49 6.00 7.42
C TYR A 100 29.86 7.32 8.09
N ASP A 101 31.13 7.46 8.48
CA ASP A 101 31.64 8.70 9.08
C ASP A 101 31.53 9.89 8.11
N GLU A 102 30.78 10.92 8.52
CA GLU A 102 30.56 12.17 7.77
C GLU A 102 31.83 13.02 7.61
N ASN A 103 32.90 12.73 8.38
CA ASN A 103 34.20 13.43 8.29
C ASN A 103 35.07 12.97 7.10
N ASN A 104 34.44 12.50 6.02
CA ASN A 104 35.08 12.20 4.73
C ASN A 104 36.06 11.01 4.71
N ASN A 105 36.09 10.19 5.76
CA ASN A 105 36.91 8.98 5.82
C ASN A 105 36.18 7.73 5.27
N TRP A 106 34.87 7.82 5.01
CA TRP A 106 34.02 6.69 4.57
C TRP A 106 34.18 5.43 5.43
N ALA A 107 34.58 5.59 6.69
CA ALA A 107 34.75 4.48 7.61
C ALA A 107 33.35 3.97 8.01
N PRO A 108 33.08 2.65 7.87
CA PRO A 108 31.78 2.10 8.23
C PRO A 108 31.60 2.17 9.74
N ILE A 109 30.48 2.75 10.17
CA ILE A 109 30.02 2.75 11.56
C ILE A 109 29.30 1.43 11.79
N LYS A 110 29.80 0.63 12.74
CA LYS A 110 29.18 -0.65 13.12
C LYS A 110 28.33 -0.51 14.38
N GLY A 111 27.14 -1.09 14.36
CA GLY A 111 26.24 -1.04 15.51
C GLY A 111 25.04 -1.99 15.39
N GLU A 112 24.22 -2.00 16.44
CA GLU A 112 22.92 -2.67 16.42
C GLU A 112 21.91 -1.82 15.62
N SER A 113 21.14 -2.47 14.74
CA SER A 113 19.98 -1.90 14.05
C SER A 113 18.80 -2.84 14.21
N ALA A 114 17.66 -2.32 14.67
CA ALA A 114 16.41 -3.08 14.78
C ALA A 114 15.95 -3.53 13.38
N GLY A 115 16.21 -2.73 12.35
CA GLY A 115 15.95 -3.09 10.96
C GLY A 115 16.72 -4.34 10.52
N VAL A 116 18.02 -4.40 10.82
CA VAL A 116 18.87 -5.56 10.50
C VAL A 116 18.43 -6.79 11.29
N TYR A 117 18.22 -6.66 12.60
CA TYR A 117 17.66 -7.75 13.42
C TYR A 117 16.35 -8.29 12.86
N ALA A 118 15.43 -7.42 12.45
CA ALA A 118 14.15 -7.84 11.91
C ALA A 118 14.30 -8.65 10.60
N ASN A 119 15.24 -8.26 9.74
CA ASN A 119 15.52 -8.99 8.51
C ASN A 119 16.21 -10.34 8.79
N VAL A 120 17.18 -10.39 9.72
CA VAL A 120 17.81 -11.65 10.17
C VAL A 120 16.78 -12.61 10.75
N ILE A 121 15.92 -12.14 11.64
CA ILE A 121 14.83 -12.94 12.23
C ILE A 121 13.89 -13.47 11.15
N THR A 122 13.56 -12.65 10.15
CA THR A 122 12.68 -13.04 9.05
C THR A 122 13.29 -14.14 8.20
N ALA A 123 14.58 -14.01 7.84
CA ALA A 123 15.29 -15.01 7.05
C ALA A 123 15.50 -16.33 7.80
N LEU A 124 15.92 -16.28 9.06
CA LEU A 124 16.09 -17.49 9.88
C LEU A 124 14.77 -18.25 10.08
N ASP A 125 13.68 -17.52 10.35
CA ASP A 125 12.37 -18.13 10.49
C ASP A 125 11.87 -18.77 9.19
N TYR A 126 12.11 -18.13 8.04
CA TYR A 126 11.83 -18.72 6.72
C TYR A 126 12.58 -20.06 6.54
N PHE A 127 13.85 -20.13 6.95
CA PHE A 127 14.65 -21.36 6.90
C PHE A 127 14.31 -22.40 7.98
N GLY A 128 13.32 -22.12 8.82
CA GLY A 128 12.78 -23.04 9.83
C GLY A 128 13.54 -23.07 11.15
N PHE A 129 14.36 -22.07 11.45
CA PHE A 129 15.06 -21.98 12.73
C PHE A 129 14.19 -21.39 13.85
N ASP A 130 14.39 -21.86 15.08
CA ASP A 130 13.79 -21.24 16.26
C ASP A 130 14.56 -19.98 16.67
N VAL A 131 14.10 -18.83 16.22
CA VAL A 131 14.74 -17.53 16.50
C VAL A 131 14.65 -17.09 17.97
N LYS A 132 13.87 -17.78 18.82
CA LYS A 132 13.87 -17.55 20.28
C LYS A 132 14.98 -18.32 20.99
N ASN A 133 15.64 -19.24 20.30
CA ASN A 133 16.74 -20.05 20.79
C ASN A 133 17.70 -20.45 19.65
N TYR A 134 18.13 -19.47 18.86
CA TYR A 134 19.07 -19.68 17.76
C TYR A 134 20.48 -19.65 18.32
N GLU A 135 21.24 -20.75 18.22
CA GLU A 135 22.58 -20.86 18.81
C GLU A 135 22.59 -20.54 20.33
N GLY A 136 21.52 -20.87 21.05
CA GLY A 136 21.36 -20.53 22.47
C GLY A 136 20.99 -19.07 22.75
N ILE A 137 20.71 -18.27 21.71
CA ILE A 137 20.43 -16.83 21.80
C ILE A 137 18.96 -16.55 21.44
N ASN A 138 18.32 -15.72 22.24
CA ASN A 138 16.97 -15.25 21.97
C ASN A 138 17.01 -13.96 21.13
N LEU A 139 16.99 -14.10 19.81
CA LEU A 139 17.08 -12.97 18.88
C LEU A 139 15.85 -12.05 18.96
N VAL A 140 14.67 -12.59 19.30
CA VAL A 140 13.45 -11.79 19.49
C VAL A 140 13.58 -10.88 20.72
N GLU A 141 14.20 -11.38 21.79
CA GLU A 141 14.49 -10.58 22.99
C GLU A 141 15.56 -9.51 22.70
N ASN A 142 16.62 -9.87 21.96
CA ASN A 142 17.64 -8.90 21.53
C ASN A 142 17.01 -7.79 20.67
N PHE A 143 16.22 -8.15 19.65
CA PHE A 143 15.47 -7.21 18.81
C PHE A 143 14.59 -6.26 19.64
N LYS A 144 13.86 -6.79 20.63
CA LYS A 144 13.01 -5.99 21.51
C LYS A 144 13.81 -4.94 22.29
N ASN A 145 15.06 -5.26 22.64
CA ASN A 145 15.93 -4.44 23.49
C ASN A 145 16.85 -3.49 22.70
N VAL A 146 16.82 -3.53 21.36
CA VAL A 146 17.56 -2.57 20.54
C VAL A 146 17.06 -1.15 20.83
N LYS A 147 18.01 -0.25 21.14
CA LYS A 147 17.73 1.18 21.28
C LYS A 147 17.78 1.84 19.92
N LEU A 148 16.63 2.28 19.42
CA LEU A 148 16.54 2.98 18.13
C LEU A 148 17.37 4.27 18.16
N ASN A 149 18.24 4.43 17.18
CA ASN A 149 19.07 5.60 16.96
C ASN A 149 18.94 6.05 15.50
N LYS A 150 18.82 7.36 15.24
CA LYS A 150 18.57 7.87 13.89
C LYS A 150 19.75 7.53 12.98
N ASP A 151 20.96 7.59 13.51
CA ASP A 151 22.20 7.34 12.76
C ASP A 151 22.46 5.84 12.55
N HIS A 152 21.69 4.97 13.22
CA HIS A 152 21.83 3.52 13.09
C HIS A 152 20.65 2.87 12.38
N GLU A 153 19.60 3.64 12.04
CA GLU A 153 18.39 3.09 11.46
C GLU A 153 18.12 3.67 10.08
N ASN A 154 17.82 2.77 9.15
CA ASN A 154 17.40 3.12 7.81
C ASN A 154 15.87 3.08 7.72
N GLN A 155 15.25 4.17 7.28
CA GLN A 155 13.79 4.26 7.10
C GLN A 155 13.21 3.06 6.31
N TYR A 156 13.95 2.55 5.33
CA TYR A 156 13.51 1.49 4.41
C TYR A 156 13.34 0.14 5.10
N LEU A 157 13.86 -0.02 6.34
CA LEU A 157 13.76 -1.26 7.11
C LEU A 157 12.59 -1.23 8.12
N PHE A 158 11.92 -0.10 8.32
CA PHE A 158 10.85 0.01 9.33
C PHE A 158 9.65 -0.91 9.05
N SER A 159 9.35 -1.21 7.79
CA SER A 159 8.34 -2.20 7.44
C SER A 159 8.68 -3.59 8.01
N SER A 160 9.97 -3.96 8.02
CA SER A 160 10.45 -5.22 8.60
C SER A 160 10.38 -5.18 10.13
N ILE A 161 10.78 -4.07 10.76
CA ILE A 161 10.65 -3.86 12.22
C ILE A 161 9.19 -4.06 12.64
N PHE A 162 8.25 -3.45 11.91
CA PHE A 162 6.82 -3.56 12.22
C PHE A 162 6.32 -5.00 12.08
N ALA A 163 6.66 -5.67 10.97
CA ALA A 163 6.25 -7.04 10.72
C ALA A 163 6.72 -8.01 11.80
N VAL A 164 8.00 -7.92 12.21
CA VAL A 164 8.56 -8.77 13.28
C VAL A 164 7.93 -8.43 14.64
N ALA A 165 7.78 -7.15 14.97
CA ALA A 165 7.14 -6.76 16.22
C ALA A 165 5.68 -7.26 16.31
N GLU A 166 4.91 -7.19 15.21
CA GLU A 166 3.56 -7.76 15.16
C GLU A 166 3.56 -9.27 15.32
N LYS A 167 4.40 -9.97 14.54
CA LYS A 167 4.47 -11.43 14.53
C LYS A 167 4.73 -12.00 15.93
N TYR A 168 5.60 -11.35 16.71
CA TYR A 168 5.95 -11.78 18.07
C TYR A 168 5.15 -11.09 19.17
N GLY A 169 4.10 -10.32 18.83
CA GLY A 169 3.20 -9.71 19.81
C GLY A 169 3.83 -8.59 20.64
N LEU A 170 4.88 -7.94 20.13
CA LEU A 170 5.64 -6.88 20.80
C LEU A 170 5.00 -5.50 20.59
N ALA A 171 3.81 -5.30 21.17
CA ALA A 171 2.99 -4.10 20.93
C ALA A 171 3.68 -2.78 21.31
N ASP A 172 4.47 -2.76 22.39
CA ASP A 172 5.20 -1.56 22.82
C ASP A 172 6.41 -1.26 21.92
N THR A 173 7.12 -2.30 21.46
CA THR A 173 8.20 -2.16 20.46
C THR A 173 7.64 -1.62 19.15
N LEU A 174 6.52 -2.18 18.67
CA LEU A 174 5.83 -1.70 17.48
C LEU A 174 5.46 -0.22 17.59
N LYS A 175 4.84 0.16 18.71
CA LYS A 175 4.44 1.55 18.97
C LYS A 175 5.65 2.48 19.02
N THR A 176 6.74 2.04 19.67
CA THR A 176 7.98 2.80 19.78
C THR A 176 8.60 3.03 18.40
N ALA A 177 8.72 1.98 17.59
CA ALA A 177 9.24 2.07 16.23
C ALA A 177 8.37 2.97 15.33
N GLN A 178 7.04 2.87 15.41
CA GLN A 178 6.14 3.73 14.64
C GLN A 178 6.29 5.22 15.00
N ASN A 179 6.43 5.52 16.30
CA ASN A 179 6.65 6.89 16.74
C ASN A 179 8.04 7.39 16.33
N PHE A 180 9.06 6.54 16.44
CA PHE A 180 10.41 6.87 16.03
C PHE A 180 10.49 7.21 14.55
N LEU A 181 9.89 6.39 13.68
CA LEU A 181 9.80 6.62 12.24
C LEU A 181 9.26 8.02 11.93
N LEU A 182 8.08 8.34 12.51
CA LEU A 182 7.41 9.60 12.22
C LEU A 182 8.08 10.82 12.84
N ASN A 183 8.71 10.67 14.00
CA ASN A 183 9.37 11.79 14.67
C ASN A 183 10.73 12.15 14.04
N ASN A 184 11.39 11.20 13.36
CA ASN A 184 12.74 11.40 12.83
C ASN A 184 12.81 11.50 11.31
N PHE A 185 11.83 10.92 10.60
CA PHE A 185 11.88 10.78 9.14
C PHE A 185 10.61 11.25 8.41
N TYR A 186 9.74 12.03 9.06
CA TYR A 186 8.55 12.60 8.42
C TYR A 186 8.28 14.04 8.85
N GLU A 187 7.89 14.87 7.90
CA GLU A 187 7.38 16.22 8.13
C GLU A 187 6.16 16.50 7.24
N PHE A 188 5.10 17.06 7.85
CA PHE A 188 3.84 17.30 7.14
C PHE A 188 4.01 18.36 6.04
N GLY A 189 3.61 18.02 4.82
CA GLY A 189 3.77 18.85 3.63
C GLY A 189 5.11 18.69 2.91
N THR A 190 6.08 18.01 3.53
CA THR A 190 7.37 17.65 2.91
C THR A 190 7.40 16.18 2.51
N GLY A 191 6.74 15.31 3.28
CA GLY A 191 6.83 13.86 3.11
C GLY A 191 7.92 13.29 4.01
N SER A 192 8.67 12.33 3.49
CA SER A 192 9.83 11.76 4.18
C SER A 192 10.96 12.79 4.27
N THR A 193 11.59 12.83 5.44
CA THR A 193 12.80 13.63 5.69
C THR A 193 14.06 12.77 5.81
N TYR A 194 13.95 11.46 5.51
CA TYR A 194 15.13 10.62 5.31
C TYR A 194 15.87 11.08 4.05
N TYR A 195 15.12 11.12 2.94
CA TYR A 195 15.40 11.99 1.80
C TYR A 195 14.07 12.53 1.31
N THR A 196 14.06 13.76 0.82
CA THR A 196 12.89 14.35 0.16
C THR A 196 12.82 13.81 -1.28
N SER A 197 12.30 12.59 -1.42
CA SER A 197 12.30 11.85 -2.68
C SER A 197 11.13 10.87 -2.81
N THR A 198 10.81 10.49 -4.05
CA THR A 198 9.82 9.44 -4.37
C THR A 198 10.11 8.16 -3.61
N ASP A 199 11.38 7.73 -3.58
CA ASP A 199 11.82 6.46 -3.02
C ASP A 199 11.54 6.40 -1.51
N SER A 200 11.89 7.47 -0.80
CA SER A 200 11.72 7.56 0.65
C SER A 200 10.23 7.73 1.01
N ASP A 201 9.48 8.55 0.27
CA ASP A 201 8.04 8.68 0.44
C ASP A 201 7.31 7.35 0.23
N ALA A 202 7.67 6.63 -0.83
CA ALA A 202 7.08 5.34 -1.16
C ALA A 202 7.29 4.32 -0.04
N GLN A 203 8.50 4.24 0.49
CA GLN A 203 8.82 3.29 1.58
C GLN A 203 8.16 3.66 2.90
N LEU A 204 8.04 4.97 3.19
CA LEU A 204 7.24 5.45 4.33
C LEU A 204 5.77 5.02 4.18
N VAL A 205 5.19 5.17 2.99
CA VAL A 205 3.82 4.72 2.70
C VAL A 205 3.69 3.21 2.86
N VAL A 206 4.62 2.42 2.30
CA VAL A 206 4.61 0.95 2.41
C VAL A 206 4.65 0.51 3.88
N ALA A 207 5.52 1.09 4.70
CA ALA A 207 5.62 0.78 6.12
C ALA A 207 4.32 1.12 6.89
N LEU A 208 3.64 2.21 6.54
CA LEU A 208 2.44 2.68 7.23
C LEU A 208 1.12 2.09 6.67
N ALA A 209 1.12 1.52 5.47
CA ALA A 209 -0.07 1.02 4.79
C ALA A 209 -0.90 0.00 5.61
N PRO A 210 -0.30 -0.99 6.33
CA PRO A 210 -1.05 -1.89 7.23
C PRO A 210 -1.83 -1.14 8.31
N TYR A 211 -1.35 0.06 8.67
CA TYR A 211 -1.90 0.94 9.70
C TYR A 211 -2.66 2.13 9.12
N SER A 212 -3.10 2.05 7.87
CA SER A 212 -3.75 3.16 7.15
C SER A 212 -4.95 3.79 7.85
N ASN A 213 -5.65 3.06 8.72
CA ASN A 213 -6.72 3.63 9.55
C ASN A 213 -6.19 4.61 10.62
N LYS A 214 -5.01 4.34 11.18
CA LYS A 214 -4.34 5.14 12.22
C LYS A 214 -3.58 6.31 11.59
N TYR A 215 -2.84 6.07 10.51
CA TYR A 215 -1.95 7.05 9.89
C TYR A 215 -2.47 7.65 8.59
N LYS A 216 -3.80 7.62 8.37
CA LYS A 216 -4.39 8.10 7.12
C LYS A 216 -3.92 9.51 6.71
N SER A 217 -3.82 10.44 7.67
CA SER A 217 -3.42 11.82 7.35
C SER A 217 -1.97 11.93 6.92
N VAL A 218 -1.09 11.10 7.48
CA VAL A 218 0.33 11.05 7.12
C VAL A 218 0.45 10.44 5.73
N ILE A 219 -0.17 9.27 5.52
CA ILE A 219 -0.14 8.57 4.23
C ILE A 219 -0.72 9.43 3.10
N ASP A 220 -1.88 10.07 3.32
CA ASP A 220 -2.50 10.95 2.32
C ASP A 220 -1.58 12.12 1.96
N ASP A 221 -0.85 12.66 2.95
CA ASP A 221 0.09 13.76 2.77
C ASP A 221 1.34 13.31 2.00
N THR A 222 1.99 12.23 2.45
CA THR A 222 3.15 11.62 1.78
C THR A 222 2.83 11.23 0.34
N LEU A 223 1.65 10.65 0.05
CA LEU A 223 1.25 10.36 -1.33
C LEU A 223 1.06 11.62 -2.18
N ASN A 224 0.64 12.75 -1.60
CA ASN A 224 0.56 14.01 -2.33
C ASN A 224 1.95 14.60 -2.62
N CYS A 225 2.89 14.48 -1.67
CA CYS A 225 4.30 14.85 -1.88
C CYS A 225 4.90 14.00 -3.00
N MET A 226 4.76 12.68 -2.92
CA MET A 226 5.22 11.75 -3.95
C MET A 226 4.63 12.04 -5.34
N GLU A 227 3.35 12.42 -5.41
CA GLU A 227 2.70 12.78 -6.68
C GLU A 227 3.31 14.04 -7.33
N SER A 228 3.96 14.92 -6.56
CA SER A 228 4.65 16.09 -7.11
C SER A 228 5.89 15.71 -7.94
N TYR A 229 6.43 14.50 -7.76
CA TYR A 229 7.56 13.97 -8.53
C TYR A 229 7.12 13.19 -9.79
N LYS A 230 5.82 13.07 -10.05
CA LYS A 230 5.32 12.40 -11.27
C LYS A 230 5.68 13.22 -12.51
N ALA A 231 6.31 12.58 -13.48
CA ALA A 231 6.50 13.11 -14.83
C ALA A 231 5.87 12.17 -15.89
N ASP A 232 5.90 12.52 -17.17
CA ASP A 232 5.42 11.61 -18.21
C ASP A 232 6.31 10.36 -18.26
N GLY A 233 5.72 9.17 -18.40
CA GLY A 233 6.46 7.90 -18.47
C GLY A 233 7.06 7.35 -17.16
N GLY A 234 7.03 8.07 -16.03
CA GLY A 234 7.54 7.55 -14.75
C GLY A 234 7.51 8.56 -13.59
N TYR A 235 8.32 8.29 -12.56
CA TYR A 235 8.57 9.20 -11.44
C TYR A 235 10.03 9.64 -11.42
N LEU A 236 10.26 10.90 -11.06
CA LEU A 236 11.57 11.44 -10.74
C LEU A 236 11.99 10.96 -9.34
N TYR A 237 13.29 10.91 -9.06
CA TYR A 237 13.78 10.73 -7.69
C TYR A 237 13.39 11.92 -6.80
N ASN A 238 13.76 13.14 -7.22
CA ASN A 238 13.37 14.40 -6.60
C ASN A 238 13.28 15.50 -7.69
N LEU A 239 13.12 16.77 -7.28
CA LEU A 239 13.06 17.92 -8.20
C LEU A 239 14.40 18.66 -8.33
N ASP A 240 15.44 18.18 -7.67
CA ASP A 240 16.74 18.82 -7.66
C ASP A 240 17.51 18.46 -8.92
N LYS A 241 18.37 19.37 -9.38
CA LYS A 241 19.31 19.07 -10.47
C LYS A 241 20.36 18.08 -9.99
N VAL A 242 20.71 17.13 -10.85
CA VAL A 242 21.70 16.09 -10.55
C VAL A 242 23.05 16.50 -11.16
N TYR A 243 24.11 16.43 -10.38
CA TYR A 243 25.46 16.66 -10.89
C TYR A 243 25.93 15.43 -11.67
N ASN A 244 26.20 15.60 -12.96
CA ASN A 244 26.74 14.55 -13.80
C ASN A 244 28.27 14.65 -13.81
N TYR A 245 28.94 13.67 -13.20
CA TYR A 245 30.40 13.64 -13.08
C TYR A 245 31.13 13.44 -14.43
N ASN A 246 30.44 12.94 -15.46
CA ASN A 246 31.03 12.75 -16.79
C ASN A 246 31.01 14.05 -17.61
N THR A 247 29.96 14.86 -17.46
CA THR A 247 29.79 16.12 -18.20
C THR A 247 30.27 17.33 -17.39
N GLY A 248 30.34 17.21 -16.06
CA GLY A 248 30.67 18.29 -15.14
C GLY A 248 29.52 19.29 -14.93
N GLU A 249 28.31 18.97 -15.41
CA GLU A 249 27.16 19.88 -15.42
C GLU A 249 26.04 19.43 -14.47
N LEU A 250 25.21 20.40 -14.04
CA LEU A 250 23.96 20.14 -13.33
C LEU A 250 22.84 19.89 -14.34
N GLU A 251 22.41 18.64 -14.43
CA GLU A 251 21.38 18.18 -15.35
C GLU A 251 19.99 18.19 -14.69
N ASP A 252 18.96 18.38 -15.50
CA ASP A 252 17.58 18.32 -15.02
C ASP A 252 17.24 16.88 -14.57
N PRO A 253 16.42 16.73 -13.51
CA PRO A 253 16.07 15.41 -13.01
C PRO A 253 15.34 14.60 -14.08
N VAL A 254 15.71 13.32 -14.18
CA VAL A 254 15.13 12.36 -15.14
C VAL A 254 14.23 11.36 -14.42
N ILE A 255 13.25 10.82 -15.14
CA ILE A 255 12.46 9.70 -14.64
C ILE A 255 13.35 8.48 -14.50
N SER A 256 13.09 7.67 -13.48
CA SER A 256 13.89 6.48 -13.24
C SER A 256 13.09 5.23 -12.91
N GLY A 257 13.66 4.08 -13.26
CA GLY A 257 13.06 2.77 -13.02
C GLY A 257 12.92 2.48 -11.54
N ASN A 258 13.91 2.83 -10.72
CA ASN A 258 13.85 2.66 -9.26
C ASN A 258 12.69 3.45 -8.64
N SER A 259 12.63 4.77 -8.89
CA SER A 259 11.60 5.64 -8.31
C SER A 259 10.20 5.24 -8.79
N THR A 260 10.06 4.87 -10.06
CA THR A 260 8.79 4.39 -10.62
C THR A 260 8.38 3.04 -10.01
N GLY A 261 9.33 2.13 -9.80
CA GLY A 261 9.13 0.85 -9.11
C GLY A 261 8.67 1.02 -7.65
N LEU A 262 9.26 1.94 -6.91
CA LEU A 262 8.85 2.22 -5.53
C LEU A 262 7.50 2.93 -5.46
N ALA A 263 7.19 3.83 -6.41
CA ALA A 263 5.85 4.40 -6.54
C ALA A 263 4.78 3.31 -6.79
N LEU A 264 5.09 2.30 -7.62
CA LEU A 264 4.23 1.12 -7.78
C LEU A 264 4.03 0.41 -6.44
N ALA A 265 5.08 0.24 -5.63
CA ALA A 265 4.98 -0.38 -4.32
C ALA A 265 4.00 0.36 -3.39
N ALA A 266 4.13 1.68 -3.31
CA ALA A 266 3.31 2.54 -2.45
C ALA A 266 1.82 2.50 -2.82
N TYR A 267 1.50 2.69 -4.10
CA TYR A 267 0.11 2.65 -4.56
C TYR A 267 -0.51 1.26 -4.46
N SER A 268 0.28 0.21 -4.69
CA SER A 268 -0.14 -1.17 -4.51
C SER A 268 -0.45 -1.48 -3.04
N ALA A 269 0.42 -1.07 -2.11
CA ALA A 269 0.20 -1.24 -0.66
C ALA A 269 -1.08 -0.54 -0.18
N MET A 270 -1.42 0.59 -0.81
CA MET A 270 -2.66 1.32 -0.55
C MET A 270 -3.89 0.79 -1.29
N ASN A 271 -3.74 -0.26 -2.09
CA ASN A 271 -4.78 -0.86 -2.93
C ASN A 271 -5.41 0.15 -3.92
N ASP A 272 -4.63 1.12 -4.40
CA ASP A 272 -5.03 2.03 -5.48
C ASP A 272 -4.74 1.36 -6.83
N PHE A 273 -5.59 0.40 -7.20
CA PHE A 273 -5.37 -0.47 -8.35
C PHE A 273 -5.30 0.28 -9.69
N ASP A 274 -6.04 1.38 -9.84
CA ASP A 274 -6.04 2.12 -11.10
C ASP A 274 -4.72 2.88 -11.27
N LYS A 275 -4.19 3.50 -10.21
CA LYS A 275 -2.85 4.10 -10.24
C LYS A 275 -1.76 3.05 -10.38
N ALA A 276 -1.80 1.97 -9.59
CA ALA A 276 -0.81 0.90 -9.66
C ALA A 276 -0.73 0.27 -11.06
N GLN A 277 -1.87 0.00 -11.70
CA GLN A 277 -1.91 -0.49 -13.08
C GLN A 277 -1.26 0.49 -14.07
N LYS A 278 -1.53 1.80 -13.93
CA LYS A 278 -0.94 2.82 -14.79
C LYS A 278 0.59 2.84 -14.65
N ILE A 279 1.08 2.83 -13.41
CA ILE A 279 2.52 2.85 -13.11
C ILE A 279 3.19 1.57 -13.61
N TYR A 280 2.55 0.42 -13.44
CA TYR A 280 3.06 -0.84 -14.00
C TYR A 280 3.21 -0.76 -15.53
N ASN A 281 2.23 -0.17 -16.24
CA ASN A 281 2.35 0.01 -17.69
C ASN A 281 3.50 0.97 -18.06
N GLU A 282 3.71 2.04 -17.28
CA GLU A 282 4.85 2.94 -17.43
C GLU A 282 6.18 2.20 -17.22
N ILE A 283 6.26 1.30 -16.23
CA ILE A 283 7.43 0.43 -16.00
C ILE A 283 7.74 -0.43 -17.22
N VAL A 284 6.74 -1.17 -17.72
CA VAL A 284 6.90 -2.06 -18.87
C VAL A 284 7.29 -1.29 -20.13
N ASN A 285 6.72 -0.10 -20.34
CA ASN A 285 6.96 0.67 -21.56
C ASN A 285 8.28 1.44 -21.55
N SER A 286 8.67 1.98 -20.40
CA SER A 286 9.80 2.91 -20.30
C SER A 286 11.07 2.23 -19.81
N PHE A 287 10.98 1.25 -18.92
CA PHE A 287 12.14 0.78 -18.15
C PHE A 287 12.45 -0.70 -18.31
N GLU A 288 11.54 -1.53 -18.84
CA GLU A 288 11.83 -2.96 -19.05
C GLU A 288 12.85 -3.15 -20.20
N CYS A 289 13.97 -3.82 -19.90
CA CYS A 289 15.02 -4.08 -20.87
C CYS A 289 14.53 -5.10 -21.90
N LYS A 290 14.71 -4.81 -23.19
CA LYS A 290 14.22 -5.67 -24.28
C LYS A 290 15.08 -6.90 -24.48
N ASP A 291 16.39 -6.75 -24.29
CA ASP A 291 17.38 -7.78 -24.62
C ASP A 291 17.72 -8.67 -23.41
N VAL A 292 17.48 -8.18 -22.19
CA VAL A 292 17.76 -8.90 -20.94
C VAL A 292 16.47 -9.14 -20.17
N LYS A 293 15.97 -10.37 -20.23
CA LYS A 293 14.70 -10.76 -19.62
C LYS A 293 14.73 -10.56 -18.09
N GLY A 294 13.73 -9.85 -17.56
CA GLY A 294 13.59 -9.62 -16.13
C GLY A 294 14.39 -8.43 -15.60
N ALA A 295 15.26 -7.84 -16.41
CA ALA A 295 16.02 -6.65 -16.06
C ALA A 295 15.24 -5.36 -16.36
N TYR A 296 15.56 -4.32 -15.59
CA TYR A 296 15.03 -2.97 -15.77
C TYR A 296 16.16 -1.96 -15.76
N ALA A 297 15.98 -0.92 -16.57
CA ALA A 297 16.91 0.18 -16.73
C ALA A 297 16.72 1.25 -15.65
N TYR A 298 17.80 1.97 -15.37
CA TYR A 298 17.73 3.15 -14.50
C TYR A 298 17.00 4.30 -15.19
N THR A 299 17.41 4.68 -16.41
CA THR A 299 16.71 5.68 -17.23
C THR A 299 15.81 5.02 -18.28
N ALA A 300 14.85 5.78 -18.81
CA ALA A 300 13.93 5.26 -19.81
C ALA A 300 14.68 4.82 -21.08
N GLY A 301 14.50 3.56 -21.49
CA GLY A 301 15.17 2.95 -22.64
C GLY A 301 16.67 2.70 -22.47
N GLY A 302 17.21 2.80 -21.25
CA GLY A 302 18.62 2.52 -20.97
C GLY A 302 18.95 1.02 -20.85
N ASP A 303 20.20 0.75 -20.50
CA ASP A 303 20.72 -0.61 -20.27
C ASP A 303 20.29 -1.17 -18.92
N GLU A 304 20.46 -2.48 -18.73
CA GLU A 304 20.14 -3.17 -17.49
C GLU A 304 20.85 -2.56 -16.28
N ASN A 305 20.10 -2.42 -15.18
CA ASN A 305 20.62 -1.87 -13.95
C ASN A 305 20.10 -2.65 -12.74
N ALA A 306 20.99 -3.33 -12.03
CA ALA A 306 20.63 -4.18 -10.90
C ALA A 306 19.92 -3.42 -9.76
N LEU A 307 20.29 -2.15 -9.50
CA LEU A 307 19.67 -1.33 -8.47
C LEU A 307 18.22 -0.96 -8.85
N ALA A 308 18.02 -0.44 -10.07
CA ALA A 308 16.68 -0.14 -10.58
C ALA A 308 15.82 -1.39 -10.63
N THR A 309 16.40 -2.53 -11.04
CA THR A 309 15.73 -3.82 -11.09
C THR A 309 15.27 -4.29 -9.70
N ALA A 310 16.09 -4.11 -8.65
CA ALA A 310 15.72 -4.49 -7.28
C ALA A 310 14.54 -3.65 -6.72
N ASP A 311 14.48 -2.37 -7.06
CA ASP A 311 13.37 -1.50 -6.63
C ASP A 311 12.09 -1.77 -7.45
N VAL A 312 12.21 -2.05 -8.75
CA VAL A 312 11.08 -2.55 -9.55
C VAL A 312 10.59 -3.90 -9.01
N PHE A 313 11.49 -4.81 -8.63
CA PHE A 313 11.14 -6.09 -8.01
C PHE A 313 10.33 -5.90 -6.72
N THR A 314 10.70 -4.93 -5.89
CA THR A 314 9.92 -4.53 -4.70
C THR A 314 8.52 -4.03 -5.09
N GLY A 315 8.42 -3.19 -6.11
CA GLY A 315 7.16 -2.71 -6.68
C GLY A 315 6.24 -3.82 -7.17
N LEU A 316 6.78 -4.71 -8.01
CA LEU A 316 6.07 -5.88 -8.54
C LEU A 316 5.60 -6.81 -7.41
N THR A 317 6.39 -6.96 -6.34
CA THR A 317 6.03 -7.79 -5.19
C THR A 317 4.77 -7.26 -4.51
N LYS A 318 4.73 -5.95 -4.22
CA LYS A 318 3.54 -5.32 -3.61
C LYS A 318 2.35 -5.32 -4.55
N PHE A 319 2.58 -5.18 -5.85
CA PHE A 319 1.50 -5.23 -6.83
C PHE A 319 0.90 -6.64 -6.95
N TYR A 320 1.74 -7.68 -6.95
CA TYR A 320 1.31 -9.07 -6.90
C TYR A 320 0.47 -9.37 -5.65
N GLU A 321 0.95 -8.98 -4.46
CA GLU A 321 0.20 -9.13 -3.20
C GLU A 321 -1.19 -8.47 -3.29
N ALA A 322 -1.25 -7.23 -3.78
CA ALA A 322 -2.49 -6.48 -3.91
C ALA A 322 -3.47 -7.12 -4.91
N LEU A 323 -2.98 -7.54 -6.08
CA LEU A 323 -3.80 -8.22 -7.11
C LEU A 323 -4.33 -9.56 -6.60
N LYS A 324 -3.49 -10.38 -5.96
CA LYS A 324 -3.90 -11.67 -5.38
C LYS A 324 -5.04 -11.51 -4.38
N ILE A 325 -4.95 -10.49 -3.51
CA ILE A 325 -6.01 -10.16 -2.55
C ILE A 325 -7.29 -9.69 -3.29
N LYS A 326 -7.15 -8.87 -4.32
CA LYS A 326 -8.27 -8.37 -5.12
C LYS A 326 -9.00 -9.49 -5.83
N GLU A 327 -8.27 -10.35 -6.55
CA GLU A 327 -8.81 -11.50 -7.28
C GLU A 327 -9.52 -12.48 -6.35
N THR A 328 -8.95 -12.75 -5.17
CA THR A 328 -9.59 -13.59 -4.15
C THR A 328 -10.94 -13.01 -3.70
N LYS A 329 -11.01 -11.69 -3.50
CA LYS A 329 -12.26 -11.00 -3.12
C LYS A 329 -13.30 -10.99 -4.25
N ASP A 330 -12.84 -10.82 -5.49
CA ASP A 330 -13.70 -10.83 -6.68
C ASP A 330 -14.28 -12.24 -6.93
N ALA A 331 -13.50 -13.30 -6.70
CA ALA A 331 -13.98 -14.69 -6.77
C ALA A 331 -15.03 -15.01 -5.70
N LEU A 332 -14.85 -14.55 -4.45
CA LEU A 332 -15.80 -14.73 -3.34
C LEU A 332 -17.13 -13.98 -3.55
N THR A 333 -17.10 -12.85 -4.25
CA THR A 333 -18.31 -12.06 -4.55
C THR A 333 -19.08 -12.61 -5.75
N THR A 334 -18.40 -13.26 -6.69
CA THR A 334 -19.03 -13.90 -7.86
C THR A 334 -19.77 -15.18 -7.46
N THR A 335 -19.19 -16.00 -6.58
CA THR A 335 -19.77 -17.27 -6.09
C THR A 335 -21.03 -17.10 -5.22
N THR A 336 -21.26 -15.91 -4.64
CA THR A 336 -22.48 -15.63 -3.84
C THR A 336 -23.68 -15.15 -4.65
N THR A 337 -23.55 -15.02 -5.99
CA THR A 337 -24.62 -14.53 -6.86
C THR A 337 -25.27 -15.58 -7.77
N THR A 338 -24.81 -16.84 -7.75
CA THR A 338 -25.30 -17.91 -8.65
C THR A 338 -25.88 -19.16 -7.99
N ALA A 339 -26.08 -19.20 -6.66
CA ALA A 339 -26.72 -20.35 -6.00
C ALA A 339 -28.22 -20.10 -5.72
N PRO A 340 -29.15 -20.97 -6.17
CA PRO A 340 -30.55 -20.95 -5.74
C PRO A 340 -30.64 -21.30 -4.25
N ALA A 341 -31.44 -20.54 -3.51
CA ALA A 341 -31.66 -20.76 -2.08
C ALA A 341 -32.38 -22.11 -1.85
N ASN A 342 -31.72 -23.07 -1.22
CA ASN A 342 -32.39 -24.17 -0.53
C ASN A 342 -31.79 -24.37 0.86
N ASN A 343 -32.69 -24.42 1.84
CA ASN A 343 -32.44 -24.55 3.26
C ASN A 343 -31.83 -25.93 3.57
N ILE A 344 -30.65 -25.95 4.21
CA ILE A 344 -30.19 -27.12 4.98
C ILE A 344 -29.65 -26.62 6.32
N THR A 345 -30.31 -27.07 7.38
CA THR A 345 -29.87 -27.05 8.76
C THR A 345 -28.71 -28.03 8.90
N THR A 346 -27.55 -27.57 9.34
CA THR A 346 -26.41 -28.44 9.68
C THR A 346 -25.90 -28.12 11.07
N THR A 347 -26.16 -29.05 11.98
CA THR A 347 -25.52 -29.24 13.27
C THR A 347 -24.03 -29.54 13.04
N THR A 348 -23.12 -28.81 13.67
CA THR A 348 -21.70 -29.24 13.72
C THR A 348 -21.07 -28.83 15.04
N THR A 349 -20.49 -29.84 15.66
CA THR A 349 -19.77 -29.95 16.91
C THR A 349 -18.53 -29.06 16.99
N THR A 350 -18.23 -28.67 18.23
CA THR A 350 -17.16 -27.82 18.71
C THR A 350 -15.76 -28.41 18.50
N SER A 351 -14.86 -27.65 17.87
CA SER A 351 -13.40 -27.68 18.14
C SER A 351 -12.70 -26.44 17.55
N THR A 352 -12.33 -25.52 18.46
CA THR A 352 -11.17 -24.59 18.49
C THR A 352 -10.73 -23.72 17.29
N SER A 353 -10.50 -22.42 17.62
CA SER A 353 -9.69 -21.36 16.98
C SER A 353 -10.19 -20.61 15.72
N GLN A 354 -10.91 -19.49 15.95
CA GLN A 354 -10.67 -18.18 15.30
C GLN A 354 -11.61 -17.13 15.92
N ALA A 355 -11.08 -16.01 16.41
CA ALA A 355 -11.89 -14.91 16.94
C ALA A 355 -12.68 -14.22 15.81
N ALA A 356 -13.98 -14.48 15.77
CA ALA A 356 -14.91 -13.91 14.79
C ALA A 356 -15.03 -12.38 14.93
N VAL A 357 -14.71 -11.66 13.85
CA VAL A 357 -14.97 -10.21 13.71
C VAL A 357 -16.47 -9.99 13.56
N ALA A 358 -17.12 -9.50 14.62
CA ALA A 358 -18.54 -9.15 14.60
C ALA A 358 -18.87 -8.12 13.50
N LYS A 359 -19.85 -8.44 12.64
CA LYS A 359 -20.37 -7.55 11.59
C LYS A 359 -20.92 -6.26 12.21
N ILE A 360 -20.23 -5.13 11.98
CA ILE A 360 -20.54 -3.84 12.62
C ILE A 360 -21.91 -3.32 12.14
N LYS A 361 -22.93 -3.41 12.99
CA LYS A 361 -24.28 -2.89 12.73
C LYS A 361 -24.29 -1.38 12.49
N ALA A 362 -24.93 -0.92 11.41
CA ALA A 362 -25.09 0.50 11.11
C ALA A 362 -25.89 1.25 12.20
N PRO A 363 -25.57 2.53 12.49
CA PRO A 363 -26.30 3.30 13.51
C PRO A 363 -27.76 3.56 13.10
N LYS A 364 -28.63 3.86 14.07
CA LYS A 364 -30.03 4.25 13.79
C LYS A 364 -30.08 5.52 12.94
N LYS A 365 -30.95 5.56 11.92
CA LYS A 365 -31.18 6.76 11.08
C LYS A 365 -31.84 7.89 11.89
N THR A 366 -31.66 9.14 11.44
CA THR A 366 -32.38 10.31 11.97
C THR A 366 -33.37 10.85 10.95
N SER A 367 -34.23 11.78 11.38
CA SER A 367 -35.20 12.50 10.54
C SER A 367 -35.06 14.01 10.72
N ILE A 368 -35.17 14.76 9.62
CA ILE A 368 -35.23 16.22 9.64
C ILE A 368 -36.53 16.67 10.29
N LYS A 369 -36.42 17.53 11.32
CA LYS A 369 -37.56 18.20 11.96
C LYS A 369 -37.98 19.43 11.15
N LYS A 370 -37.02 20.27 10.77
CA LYS A 370 -37.30 21.56 10.12
C LYS A 370 -36.18 21.96 9.17
N VAL A 371 -36.54 22.59 8.05
CA VAL A 371 -35.63 23.27 7.13
C VAL A 371 -36.14 24.68 6.92
N LYS A 372 -35.28 25.70 7.10
CA LYS A 372 -35.62 27.11 6.87
C LYS A 372 -34.62 27.74 5.90
N GLY A 373 -35.11 28.47 4.90
CA GLY A 373 -34.28 29.27 4.01
C GLY A 373 -33.87 30.60 4.65
N ALA A 374 -32.63 31.02 4.42
CA ALA A 374 -32.07 32.31 4.81
C ALA A 374 -31.25 32.91 3.66
N LYS A 375 -30.78 34.15 3.80
CA LYS A 375 -29.99 34.84 2.77
C LYS A 375 -28.74 34.03 2.45
N LYS A 376 -28.65 33.49 1.23
CA LYS A 376 -27.53 32.63 0.78
C LYS A 376 -27.24 31.45 1.75
N ALA A 377 -28.25 30.94 2.47
CA ALA A 377 -28.06 29.90 3.48
C ALA A 377 -29.33 29.05 3.76
N ILE A 378 -29.13 27.87 4.34
CA ILE A 378 -30.21 26.97 4.77
C ILE A 378 -29.94 26.49 6.21
N SER A 379 -30.90 26.71 7.10
CA SER A 379 -30.88 26.16 8.47
C SER A 379 -31.62 24.84 8.52
N VAL A 380 -31.03 23.83 9.16
CA VAL A 380 -31.56 22.46 9.26
C VAL A 380 -31.59 22.05 10.73
N THR A 381 -32.71 21.49 11.18
CA THR A 381 -32.90 20.93 12.53
C THR A 381 -33.41 19.49 12.43
N TRP A 382 -32.94 18.59 13.29
CA TRP A 382 -33.25 17.15 13.24
C TRP A 382 -33.54 16.53 14.61
N LYS A 383 -34.03 15.28 14.62
CA LYS A 383 -34.23 14.49 15.84
C LYS A 383 -32.87 13.98 16.38
N LYS A 384 -32.62 14.15 17.68
CA LYS A 384 -31.44 13.59 18.34
C LYS A 384 -31.50 12.06 18.27
N VAL A 385 -30.36 11.42 18.02
CA VAL A 385 -30.20 9.96 18.08
C VAL A 385 -29.09 9.65 19.09
N SER A 386 -29.34 8.74 20.04
CA SER A 386 -28.35 8.26 21.00
C SER A 386 -27.46 7.18 20.38
N GLY A 387 -26.23 7.02 20.91
CA GLY A 387 -25.31 5.97 20.47
C GLY A 387 -24.65 6.24 19.11
N VAL A 388 -24.56 7.51 18.71
CA VAL A 388 -23.91 7.93 17.45
C VAL A 388 -22.82 8.97 17.75
N LYS A 389 -21.77 9.00 16.94
CA LYS A 389 -20.70 10.00 17.08
C LYS A 389 -21.16 11.37 16.57
N GLY A 390 -21.96 11.39 15.51
CA GLY A 390 -22.40 12.64 14.90
C GLY A 390 -23.34 12.48 13.72
N TYR A 391 -23.48 13.56 12.94
CA TYR A 391 -24.40 13.64 11.80
C TYR A 391 -23.69 14.18 10.56
N GLN A 392 -24.25 13.86 9.39
CA GLN A 392 -23.85 14.44 8.12
C GLN A 392 -25.08 15.01 7.41
N VAL A 393 -25.07 16.32 7.14
CA VAL A 393 -26.09 17.03 6.39
C VAL A 393 -25.58 17.30 4.99
N GLN A 394 -26.37 16.98 3.97
CA GLN A 394 -26.08 17.33 2.57
C GLN A 394 -27.15 18.26 2.03
N VAL A 395 -26.70 19.27 1.28
CA VAL A 395 -27.56 20.11 0.44
C VAL A 395 -27.10 20.04 -1.01
N ALA A 396 -28.02 20.00 -1.96
CA ALA A 396 -27.69 20.01 -3.39
C ALA A 396 -28.77 20.71 -4.21
N THR A 397 -28.43 21.12 -5.43
CA THR A 397 -29.40 21.77 -6.34
C THR A 397 -30.29 20.78 -7.09
N ASN A 398 -29.99 19.48 -7.03
CA ASN A 398 -30.82 18.41 -7.60
C ASN A 398 -31.17 17.34 -6.55
N LYS A 399 -32.36 16.73 -6.67
CA LYS A 399 -32.90 15.73 -5.72
C LYS A 399 -32.04 14.46 -5.61
N LYS A 400 -31.30 14.13 -6.67
CA LYS A 400 -30.35 13.00 -6.73
C LYS A 400 -28.97 13.32 -6.09
N PHE A 401 -28.75 14.55 -5.60
CA PHE A 401 -27.50 15.00 -4.96
C PHE A 401 -26.24 14.86 -5.84
N LYS A 402 -26.37 15.04 -7.16
CA LYS A 402 -25.27 14.97 -8.14
C LYS A 402 -24.69 16.34 -8.53
N LYS A 403 -25.40 17.46 -8.32
CA LYS A 403 -25.00 18.82 -8.75
C LYS A 403 -24.98 19.83 -7.61
N ASN A 404 -23.90 20.61 -7.51
CA ASN A 404 -23.68 21.66 -6.50
C ASN A 404 -23.92 21.16 -5.06
N LYS A 405 -23.35 19.98 -4.75
CA LYS A 405 -23.51 19.29 -3.46
C LYS A 405 -22.58 19.90 -2.42
N LYS A 406 -23.12 20.30 -1.27
CA LYS A 406 -22.35 20.72 -0.10
C LYS A 406 -22.67 19.81 1.08
N THR A 407 -21.63 19.35 1.76
CA THR A 407 -21.72 18.42 2.89
C THR A 407 -21.21 19.11 4.15
N VAL A 408 -21.95 19.01 5.25
CA VAL A 408 -21.55 19.52 6.57
C VAL A 408 -21.55 18.35 7.55
N THR A 409 -20.42 18.14 8.22
CA THR A 409 -20.25 17.09 9.23
C THR A 409 -20.35 17.70 10.62
N ILE A 410 -21.26 17.16 11.43
CA ILE A 410 -21.46 17.57 12.83
C ILE A 410 -20.81 16.51 13.70
N LYS A 411 -19.69 16.87 14.36
CA LYS A 411 -18.85 15.95 15.14
C LYS A 411 -19.38 15.64 16.55
N LYS A 412 -20.44 16.33 17.01
CA LYS A 412 -21.00 16.23 18.36
C LYS A 412 -22.42 15.65 18.32
N GLN A 413 -22.67 14.54 19.04
CA GLN A 413 -24.00 13.89 19.15
C GLN A 413 -25.10 14.85 19.64
N LYS A 414 -24.75 15.76 20.57
CA LYS A 414 -25.70 16.68 21.21
C LYS A 414 -26.17 17.81 20.28
N THR A 415 -25.46 18.11 19.20
CA THR A 415 -25.84 19.17 18.26
C THR A 415 -26.96 18.69 17.32
N THR A 416 -28.10 19.40 17.34
CA THR A 416 -29.31 19.04 16.57
C THR A 416 -29.74 20.10 15.55
N LYS A 417 -28.91 21.14 15.35
CA LYS A 417 -29.11 22.21 14.36
C LYS A 417 -27.81 22.58 13.66
N THR A 418 -27.88 22.96 12.39
CA THR A 418 -26.77 23.57 11.65
C THR A 418 -27.29 24.55 10.59
N THR A 419 -26.42 25.45 10.12
CA THR A 419 -26.72 26.36 9.02
C THR A 419 -25.67 26.21 7.92
N VAL A 420 -26.12 25.80 6.74
CA VAL A 420 -25.27 25.69 5.54
C VAL A 420 -25.25 27.04 4.83
N LYS A 421 -24.12 27.75 4.91
CA LYS A 421 -23.90 29.09 4.31
C LYS A 421 -23.24 29.01 2.93
N LYS A 422 -23.04 30.17 2.28
CA LYS A 422 -22.41 30.31 0.94
C LYS A 422 -23.18 29.55 -0.15
N LEU A 423 -24.50 29.68 -0.15
CA LEU A 423 -25.39 29.14 -1.18
C LEU A 423 -25.85 30.24 -2.14
N LYS A 424 -26.30 29.88 -3.33
CA LYS A 424 -26.89 30.85 -4.26
C LYS A 424 -28.22 31.36 -3.69
N ALA A 425 -28.45 32.67 -3.76
CA ALA A 425 -29.71 33.29 -3.32
C ALA A 425 -30.88 32.87 -4.21
N LYS A 426 -32.10 32.92 -3.68
CA LYS A 426 -33.35 32.61 -4.40
C LYS A 426 -33.36 31.25 -5.14
N LYS A 427 -32.54 30.27 -4.76
CA LYS A 427 -32.39 28.96 -5.43
C LYS A 427 -33.01 27.84 -4.60
N LYS A 428 -33.66 26.88 -5.28
CA LYS A 428 -34.19 25.66 -4.65
C LYS A 428 -33.06 24.68 -4.38
N TYR A 429 -33.04 24.15 -3.16
CA TYR A 429 -32.11 23.12 -2.71
C TYR A 429 -32.87 21.94 -2.11
N TYR A 430 -32.24 20.77 -2.17
CA TYR A 430 -32.66 19.52 -1.56
C TYR A 430 -31.72 19.20 -0.40
N VAL A 431 -32.28 18.75 0.71
CA VAL A 431 -31.59 18.51 1.98
C VAL A 431 -31.84 17.08 2.44
N ARG A 432 -30.78 16.38 2.83
CA ARG A 432 -30.85 15.06 3.50
C ARG A 432 -29.84 14.99 4.64
N ILE A 433 -30.11 14.12 5.61
CA ILE A 433 -29.24 13.91 6.77
C ILE A 433 -29.06 12.42 7.04
N ARG A 434 -27.89 12.02 7.56
CA ARG A 434 -27.64 10.68 8.12
C ARG A 434 -26.82 10.78 9.40
N THR A 435 -26.94 9.78 10.27
CA THR A 435 -26.09 9.61 11.45
C THR A 435 -24.82 8.86 11.09
N TYR A 436 -23.77 8.99 11.92
CA TYR A 436 -22.61 8.11 11.86
C TYR A 436 -22.10 7.77 13.25
N LYS A 437 -21.54 6.58 13.41
CA LYS A 437 -20.72 6.19 14.57
C LYS A 437 -19.31 5.86 14.11
N ILE A 438 -18.39 5.76 15.05
CA ILE A 438 -17.06 5.21 14.80
C ILE A 438 -17.07 3.80 15.33
N ALA A 439 -16.67 2.85 14.50
CA ALA A 439 -16.50 1.45 14.88
C ALA A 439 -15.29 0.93 14.11
N ASN A 440 -14.34 0.32 14.81
CA ASN A 440 -13.05 -0.12 14.27
C ASN A 440 -12.34 1.01 13.48
N GLY A 441 -12.29 2.21 14.05
CA GLY A 441 -11.66 3.39 13.43
C GLY A 441 -12.41 4.02 12.24
N LYS A 442 -13.41 3.34 11.66
CA LYS A 442 -14.14 3.81 10.47
C LYS A 442 -15.50 4.43 10.82
N LYS A 443 -15.92 5.43 10.02
CA LYS A 443 -17.28 5.99 10.12
C LYS A 443 -18.29 5.06 9.48
N VAL A 444 -19.11 4.40 10.30
CA VAL A 444 -20.25 3.63 9.84
C VAL A 444 -21.47 4.54 9.81
N TYR A 445 -22.08 4.67 8.63
CA TYR A 445 -23.20 5.56 8.38
C TYR A 445 -24.53 4.84 8.40
N SER A 446 -25.59 5.53 8.81
CA SER A 446 -26.96 5.09 8.53
C SER A 446 -27.37 5.40 7.09
N SER A 447 -28.47 4.79 6.64
CA SER A 447 -29.18 5.22 5.43
C SER A 447 -29.60 6.69 5.55
N TRP A 448 -29.67 7.37 4.41
CA TRP A 448 -30.12 8.75 4.35
C TRP A 448 -31.58 8.92 4.81
N SER A 449 -31.88 10.06 5.42
CA SER A 449 -33.25 10.48 5.70
C SER A 449 -34.04 10.71 4.41
N LYS A 450 -35.38 10.75 4.53
CA LYS A 450 -36.24 11.34 3.49
C LYS A 450 -35.73 12.74 3.14
N VAL A 451 -35.71 13.05 1.85
CA VAL A 451 -35.24 14.33 1.30
C VAL A 451 -36.28 15.42 1.54
N LYS A 452 -35.86 16.61 1.98
CA LYS A 452 -36.69 17.81 2.06
C LYS A 452 -36.20 18.85 1.05
N SER A 453 -37.05 19.75 0.58
CA SER A 453 -36.64 20.87 -0.28
C SER A 453 -36.94 22.22 0.37
N VAL A 454 -36.13 23.22 0.06
CA VAL A 454 -36.31 24.60 0.53
C VAL A 454 -35.72 25.57 -0.49
N LYS A 455 -36.24 26.79 -0.57
CA LYS A 455 -35.67 27.89 -1.38
C LYS A 455 -34.88 28.82 -0.45
N THR A 456 -33.67 29.21 -0.84
CA THR A 456 -32.89 30.25 -0.14
C THR A 456 -33.56 31.62 -0.31
N LYS A 457 -33.37 32.51 0.66
CA LYS A 457 -33.86 33.90 0.57
C LYS A 457 -32.90 34.77 -0.23
#